data_AF-A6FHG7-F1
#
_entry.id   AF-A6FHG7-F1
#
_cell.length_a   1.000
_cell.length_b   1.000
_cell.length_c   1.000
_cell.angle_alpha   90.00
_cell.angle_beta   90.00
_cell.angle_gamma   90.00
#
_symmetry.space_group_name_H-M   'P 1'
#
loop_
_entity.id
_entity.type
_entity.pdbx_description
1 polymer ?
#
loop_
_entity_poly.entity_id
_entity_poly.type
_entity_poly.pdbx_seq_one_letter_code
_entity_poly.pdbx_strand_id
1 'polypeptide(L)'
;MFAMELIMSKYDLDSIFKSIDSFGKKLELLPTKLSDVWSQAVQLGWYPTPYMPGKLSSTSLSSQQTLDSRMLKAFEKRYVEEKQYVLAQAGNREHILSVALQLHEQENYIASIPLLLSQSDGVFENYLGLSAFARREDKLRKIETKLSDVFDSNSIAKAYFGQFSSPSQFSENSNCFEQIDKAKAPNRNGILHGDSKHLDYGSYINSCKSICFLSSVLWLAEQYREKQT
;
A
#
# COMPACT_ATOMS: atom_id res chain seq x y z
N MET A 1 18.94 36.07 -38.95
CA MET A 1 17.61 36.36 -38.42
C MET A 1 16.47 35.66 -39.18
N PHE A 2 16.74 34.71 -40.10
CA PHE A 2 15.71 34.01 -40.88
C PHE A 2 15.57 32.50 -40.53
N ALA A 3 16.42 31.98 -39.65
CA ALA A 3 16.46 30.55 -39.31
C ALA A 3 15.58 30.15 -38.11
N MET A 4 15.22 31.08 -37.21
CA MET A 4 14.31 30.79 -36.09
C MET A 4 12.83 30.81 -36.53
N GLU A 5 12.44 31.64 -37.49
CA GLU A 5 11.06 31.66 -38.01
C GLU A 5 10.71 30.38 -38.77
N LEU A 6 11.68 29.74 -39.44
CA LEU A 6 11.43 28.50 -40.18
C LEU A 6 11.31 27.25 -39.29
N ILE A 7 11.89 27.28 -38.08
CA ILE A 7 11.78 26.19 -37.11
C ILE A 7 10.43 26.25 -36.37
N MET A 8 9.90 27.46 -36.16
CA MET A 8 8.58 27.68 -35.54
C MET A 8 7.40 27.39 -36.48
N SER A 9 7.63 27.31 -37.80
CA SER A 9 6.61 26.96 -38.81
C SER A 9 6.35 25.45 -38.94
N LYS A 10 7.22 24.58 -38.40
CA LYS A 10 7.07 23.11 -38.52
C LYS A 10 6.33 22.45 -37.36
N TYR A 11 6.12 23.17 -36.27
CA TYR A 11 5.35 22.71 -35.13
C TYR A 11 4.28 23.75 -34.83
N ASP A 12 3.02 23.34 -35.02
CA ASP A 12 1.87 24.13 -34.60
C ASP A 12 1.99 24.39 -33.10
N LEU A 13 2.38 25.62 -32.73
CA LEU A 13 2.59 26.02 -31.34
C LEU A 13 1.33 25.81 -30.51
N ASP A 14 0.14 25.95 -31.12
CA ASP A 14 -1.13 25.68 -30.45
C ASP A 14 -1.31 24.19 -30.12
N SER A 15 -0.80 23.30 -30.98
CA SER A 15 -0.75 21.86 -30.71
C SER A 15 0.20 21.53 -29.56
N ILE A 16 1.34 22.23 -29.47
CA ILE A 16 2.28 22.09 -28.34
C ILE A 16 1.64 22.61 -27.05
N PHE A 17 1.03 23.80 -27.06
CA PHE A 17 0.35 24.36 -25.89
C PHE A 17 -0.83 23.51 -25.44
N LYS A 18 -1.67 23.01 -26.36
CA LYS A 18 -2.74 22.05 -26.05
C LYS A 18 -2.18 20.74 -25.48
N SER A 19 -1.04 20.26 -25.96
CA SER A 19 -0.39 19.05 -25.45
C SER A 19 0.15 19.26 -24.04
N ILE A 20 0.80 20.40 -23.77
CA ILE A 20 1.30 20.79 -22.44
C ILE A 20 0.13 21.00 -21.47
N ASP A 21 -0.94 21.69 -21.88
CA ASP A 21 -2.15 21.88 -21.08
C ASP A 21 -2.86 20.55 -20.80
N SER A 22 -2.94 19.66 -21.78
CA SER A 22 -3.48 18.30 -21.59
C SER A 22 -2.61 17.45 -20.65
N PHE A 23 -1.30 17.67 -20.67
CA PHE A 23 -0.34 16.99 -19.80
C PHE A 23 -0.42 17.53 -18.38
N GLY A 24 -0.53 18.85 -18.21
CA GLY A 24 -0.80 19.53 -16.95
C GLY A 24 -2.09 19.04 -16.31
N LYS A 25 -3.20 19.03 -17.05
CA LYS A 25 -4.48 18.47 -16.60
C LYS A 25 -4.40 16.99 -16.24
N LYS A 26 -3.60 16.19 -16.95
CA LYS A 26 -3.36 14.77 -16.61
C LYS A 26 -2.55 14.61 -15.32
N LEU A 27 -1.58 15.48 -15.07
CA LEU A 27 -0.78 15.50 -13.85
C LEU A 27 -1.62 15.93 -12.63
N GLU A 28 -2.49 16.92 -12.79
CA GLU A 28 -3.42 17.37 -11.73
C GLU A 28 -4.39 16.27 -11.29
N LEU A 29 -4.84 15.43 -12.22
CA LEU A 29 -5.77 14.31 -11.94
C LEU A 29 -5.07 13.03 -11.48
N LEU A 30 -3.73 12.98 -11.51
CA LEU A 30 -2.97 11.77 -11.17
C LEU A 30 -3.19 11.32 -9.71
N PRO A 31 -3.15 12.20 -8.69
CA PRO A 31 -3.38 11.81 -7.30
C PRO A 31 -4.75 11.20 -7.08
N THR A 32 -5.81 11.82 -7.61
CA THR A 32 -7.19 11.29 -7.47
C THR A 32 -7.31 9.90 -8.09
N LYS A 33 -6.84 9.72 -9.33
CA LYS A 33 -6.89 8.40 -9.99
C LYS A 33 -6.09 7.34 -9.25
N LEU A 34 -4.95 7.72 -8.69
CA LEU A 34 -4.11 6.84 -7.90
C LEU A 34 -4.80 6.42 -6.60
N SER A 35 -5.44 7.38 -5.91
CA SER A 35 -6.24 7.14 -4.71
C SER A 35 -7.41 6.20 -4.98
N ASP A 36 -8.15 6.39 -6.07
CA ASP A 36 -9.27 5.53 -6.45
C ASP A 36 -8.84 4.09 -6.72
N VAL A 37 -7.65 3.91 -7.32
CA VAL A 37 -7.12 2.60 -7.65
C VAL A 37 -6.59 1.88 -6.41
N TRP A 38 -5.87 2.59 -5.54
CA TRP A 38 -5.32 1.98 -4.32
C TRP A 38 -6.36 1.75 -3.24
N SER A 39 -7.39 2.58 -3.13
CA SER A 39 -8.51 2.32 -2.23
C SER A 39 -9.18 0.99 -2.57
N GLN A 40 -9.41 0.70 -3.84
CA GLN A 40 -9.93 -0.60 -4.30
C GLN A 40 -8.97 -1.76 -4.04
N ALA A 41 -7.67 -1.58 -4.31
CA ALA A 41 -6.67 -2.61 -4.07
C ALA A 41 -6.55 -2.98 -2.57
N VAL A 42 -6.63 -1.99 -1.69
CA VAL A 42 -6.57 -2.17 -0.23
C VAL A 42 -7.77 -2.96 0.29
N GLN A 43 -8.97 -2.77 -0.29
CA GLN A 43 -10.13 -3.61 0.06
C GLN A 43 -9.91 -5.09 -0.28
N LEU A 44 -8.99 -5.37 -1.20
CA LEU A 44 -8.56 -6.72 -1.60
C LEU A 44 -7.22 -7.12 -0.97
N GLY A 45 -6.79 -6.41 0.08
CA GLY A 45 -5.61 -6.74 0.89
C GLY A 45 -4.26 -6.31 0.30
N TRP A 46 -4.25 -5.56 -0.81
CA TRP A 46 -3.02 -5.11 -1.45
C TRP A 46 -2.72 -3.65 -1.13
N TYR A 47 -1.53 -3.41 -0.57
CA TYR A 47 -1.05 -2.10 -0.20
C TYR A 47 0.08 -1.63 -1.12
N PRO A 48 0.23 -0.31 -1.34
CA PRO A 48 1.30 0.22 -2.15
C PRO A 48 2.64 0.09 -1.43
N THR A 49 3.67 -0.33 -2.16
CA THR A 49 5.06 -0.42 -1.67
C THR A 49 5.98 0.38 -2.59
N PRO A 50 7.18 0.79 -2.11
CA PRO A 50 8.14 1.53 -2.94
C PRO A 50 8.58 0.77 -4.20
N TYR A 51 8.55 -0.57 -4.13
CA TYR A 51 8.95 -1.42 -5.24
C TYR A 51 7.75 -2.05 -5.95
N MET A 52 6.51 -1.65 -5.69
CA MET A 52 5.36 -2.13 -6.47
C MET A 52 5.00 -1.21 -7.64
N PRO A 53 4.32 -1.73 -8.68
CA PRO A 53 4.03 -0.93 -9.86
C PRO A 53 3.06 0.21 -9.53
N GLY A 54 3.53 1.46 -9.63
CA GLY A 54 2.68 2.65 -9.54
C GLY A 54 1.64 2.77 -10.67
N LYS A 55 1.73 1.93 -11.72
CA LYS A 55 0.70 1.80 -12.77
C LYS A 55 -0.17 0.57 -12.49
N LEU A 56 -1.08 0.70 -11.54
CA LEU A 56 -2.29 -0.11 -11.51
C LEU A 56 -3.31 0.54 -12.45
N SER A 57 -3.81 -0.21 -13.42
CA SER A 57 -4.88 0.26 -14.30
C SER A 57 -6.24 -0.21 -13.77
N SER A 58 -7.32 0.46 -14.14
CA SER A 58 -8.68 0.00 -13.87
C SER A 58 -8.93 -1.44 -14.38
N THR A 59 -8.28 -1.85 -15.48
CA THR A 59 -8.32 -3.22 -15.99
C THR A 59 -7.74 -4.25 -15.01
N SER A 60 -6.81 -3.83 -14.15
CA SER A 60 -6.21 -4.69 -13.12
C SER A 60 -7.16 -4.92 -11.93
N LEU A 61 -8.26 -4.14 -11.85
CA LEU A 61 -9.28 -4.21 -10.81
C LEU A 61 -10.58 -4.90 -11.29
N SER A 62 -10.55 -5.54 -12.47
CA SER A 62 -11.74 -6.19 -13.05
C SER A 62 -12.24 -7.39 -12.22
N SER A 63 -11.33 -8.05 -11.49
CA SER A 63 -11.66 -9.10 -10.52
C SER A 63 -10.54 -9.24 -9.50
N GLN A 64 -10.86 -9.82 -8.34
CA GLN A 64 -9.86 -10.12 -7.32
C GLN A 64 -8.74 -11.04 -7.85
N GLN A 65 -9.10 -12.07 -8.62
CA GLN A 65 -8.12 -13.02 -9.20
C GLN A 65 -7.14 -12.32 -10.15
N THR A 66 -7.64 -11.40 -10.98
CA THR A 66 -6.81 -10.60 -11.89
C THR A 66 -5.84 -9.70 -11.11
N LEU A 67 -6.34 -9.04 -10.05
CA LEU A 67 -5.50 -8.21 -9.19
C LEU A 67 -4.44 -9.05 -8.49
N ASP A 68 -4.85 -10.14 -7.81
CA ASP A 68 -3.96 -11.05 -7.08
C ASP A 68 -2.84 -11.57 -8.00
N SER A 69 -3.17 -12.05 -9.20
CA SER A 69 -2.18 -12.53 -10.17
C SER A 69 -1.18 -11.44 -10.59
N ARG A 70 -1.66 -10.22 -10.86
CA ARG A 70 -0.78 -9.09 -11.24
C ARG A 70 0.13 -8.69 -10.10
N MET A 71 -0.42 -8.58 -8.89
CA MET A 71 0.30 -8.14 -7.70
C MET A 71 1.34 -9.17 -7.27
N LEU A 72 0.99 -10.46 -7.28
CA LEU A 72 1.94 -11.55 -7.02
C LEU A 72 3.10 -11.55 -8.02
N LYS A 73 2.82 -11.45 -9.32
CA LYS A 73 3.88 -11.39 -10.34
C LYS A 73 4.79 -10.18 -10.14
N ALA A 74 4.23 -9.04 -9.71
CA ALA A 74 5.02 -7.85 -9.41
C ALA A 74 5.85 -8.00 -8.13
N PHE A 75 5.27 -8.60 -7.08
CA PHE A 75 5.93 -8.91 -5.82
C PHE A 75 7.13 -9.83 -6.06
N GLU A 76 6.91 -10.98 -6.70
CA GLU A 76 7.94 -11.99 -6.96
C GLU A 76 9.11 -11.43 -7.75
N LYS A 77 8.83 -10.59 -8.76
CA LYS A 77 9.86 -9.95 -9.57
C LYS A 77 10.76 -9.01 -8.75
N ARG A 78 10.26 -8.47 -7.64
CA ARG A 78 10.90 -7.39 -6.88
C ARG A 78 11.06 -7.71 -5.39
N TYR A 79 10.91 -8.99 -5.03
CA TYR A 79 10.89 -9.43 -3.64
C TYR A 79 12.24 -9.17 -2.96
N VAL A 80 13.35 -9.31 -3.69
CA VAL A 80 14.68 -9.05 -3.15
C VAL A 80 14.82 -7.58 -2.75
N GLU A 81 14.40 -6.66 -3.60
CA GLU A 81 14.43 -5.22 -3.33
C GLU A 81 13.46 -4.85 -2.21
N GLU A 82 12.26 -5.44 -2.21
CA GLU A 82 11.26 -5.27 -1.16
C GLU A 82 11.80 -5.73 0.22
N LYS A 83 12.45 -6.90 0.27
CA LYS A 83 13.10 -7.44 1.46
C LYS A 83 14.21 -6.51 1.97
N GLN A 84 15.08 -6.06 1.07
CA GLN A 84 16.17 -5.14 1.41
C GLN A 84 15.63 -3.83 1.98
N TYR A 85 14.57 -3.30 1.38
CA TYR A 85 13.89 -2.10 1.87
C TYR A 85 13.31 -2.30 3.27
N VAL A 86 12.54 -3.37 3.48
CA VAL A 86 11.93 -3.68 4.78
C VAL A 86 13.00 -3.74 5.88
N LEU A 87 14.13 -4.40 5.62
CA LEU A 87 15.23 -4.52 6.57
C LEU A 87 15.95 -3.18 6.80
N ALA A 88 16.21 -2.41 5.74
CA ALA A 88 16.84 -1.09 5.85
C ALA A 88 15.99 -0.09 6.67
N GLN A 89 14.66 -0.21 6.61
CA GLN A 89 13.73 0.66 7.33
C GLN A 89 13.33 0.13 8.71
N ALA A 90 13.77 -1.07 9.08
CA ALA A 90 13.32 -1.76 10.29
C ALA A 90 13.79 -1.08 11.60
N GLY A 91 14.93 -0.37 11.55
CA GLY A 91 15.59 0.18 12.73
C GLY A 91 15.81 -0.90 13.80
N ASN A 92 15.44 -0.61 15.05
CA ASN A 92 15.60 -1.57 16.16
C ASN A 92 14.77 -2.86 16.01
N ARG A 93 13.88 -2.96 15.02
CA ARG A 93 13.08 -4.17 14.74
C ARG A 93 13.70 -5.10 13.70
N GLU A 94 14.88 -4.77 13.16
CA GLU A 94 15.52 -5.53 12.08
C GLU A 94 15.59 -7.04 12.38
N HIS A 95 16.03 -7.40 13.58
CA HIS A 95 16.13 -8.81 14.00
C HIS A 95 14.77 -9.53 13.98
N ILE A 96 13.66 -8.85 14.31
CA ILE A 96 12.31 -9.43 14.28
C ILE A 96 11.80 -9.55 12.84
N LEU A 97 11.99 -8.50 12.03
CA LEU A 97 11.54 -8.50 10.63
C LEU A 97 12.34 -9.48 9.78
N SER A 98 13.63 -9.66 10.07
CA SER A 98 14.47 -10.67 9.44
C SER A 98 13.93 -12.09 9.70
N VAL A 99 13.53 -12.39 10.93
CA VAL A 99 12.86 -13.66 11.27
C VAL A 99 11.54 -13.81 10.51
N ALA A 100 10.71 -12.76 10.47
CA ALA A 100 9.42 -12.80 9.76
C ALA A 100 9.57 -13.11 8.25
N LEU A 101 10.56 -12.50 7.61
CA LEU A 101 10.91 -12.70 6.20
C LEU A 101 11.53 -14.08 5.97
N GLN A 102 12.38 -14.56 6.87
CA GLN A 102 12.92 -15.92 6.82
C GLN A 102 11.81 -16.97 6.91
N LEU A 103 10.82 -16.77 7.79
CA LEU A 103 9.66 -17.65 7.90
C LEU A 103 8.83 -17.68 6.60
N HIS A 104 8.67 -16.53 5.93
CA HIS A 104 8.04 -16.47 4.60
C HIS A 104 8.81 -17.30 3.58
N GLU A 105 10.13 -17.13 3.52
CA GLU A 105 11.03 -17.85 2.60
C GLU A 105 11.08 -19.36 2.85
N GLN A 106 10.84 -19.77 4.09
CA GLN A 106 10.74 -21.17 4.50
C GLN A 106 9.31 -21.74 4.38
N GLU A 107 8.41 -20.99 3.75
CA GLU A 107 6.99 -21.35 3.58
C GLU A 107 6.21 -21.53 4.90
N ASN A 108 6.77 -21.05 6.02
CA ASN A 108 6.12 -21.05 7.32
C ASN A 108 5.19 -19.83 7.49
N TYR A 109 4.17 -19.77 6.64
CA TYR A 109 3.23 -18.65 6.57
C TYR A 109 2.40 -18.49 7.85
N ILE A 110 2.09 -19.59 8.53
CA ILE A 110 1.36 -19.59 9.81
C ILE A 110 2.11 -18.77 10.86
N ALA A 111 3.44 -18.84 10.92
CA ALA A 111 4.24 -18.04 11.85
C ALA A 111 4.62 -16.66 11.27
N SER A 112 4.85 -16.57 9.95
CA SER A 112 5.25 -15.31 9.31
C SER A 112 4.15 -14.25 9.40
N ILE A 113 2.90 -14.60 9.07
CA ILE A 113 1.78 -13.64 8.99
C ILE A 113 1.52 -12.92 10.33
N PRO A 114 1.33 -13.61 11.48
CA PRO A 114 1.07 -12.93 12.75
C PRO A 114 2.23 -12.03 13.17
N LEU A 115 3.47 -12.46 12.89
CA LEU A 115 4.66 -11.67 13.20
C LEU A 115 4.69 -10.38 12.36
N LEU A 116 4.48 -10.48 11.04
CA LEU A 116 4.37 -9.33 10.14
C LEU A 116 3.27 -8.36 10.61
N LEU A 117 2.06 -8.86 10.89
CA LEU A 117 0.92 -8.04 11.29
C LEU A 117 1.16 -7.32 12.63
N SER A 118 1.72 -8.02 13.62
CA SER A 118 2.04 -7.42 14.91
C SER A 118 3.10 -6.32 14.79
N GLN A 119 4.12 -6.53 13.97
CA GLN A 119 5.17 -5.52 13.75
C GLN A 119 4.66 -4.33 12.94
N SER A 120 3.78 -4.54 11.96
CA SER A 120 3.12 -3.45 11.25
C SER A 120 2.34 -2.54 12.20
N ASP A 121 1.58 -3.11 13.14
CA ASP A 121 0.83 -2.33 14.14
C ASP A 121 1.77 -1.49 15.01
N GLY A 122 2.83 -2.12 15.53
CA GLY A 122 3.80 -1.44 16.40
C GLY A 122 4.60 -0.35 15.68
N VAL A 123 4.91 -0.53 14.40
CA VAL A 123 5.52 0.54 13.58
C VAL A 123 4.51 1.67 13.42
N PHE A 124 3.28 1.38 12.98
CA PHE A 124 2.26 2.41 12.75
C PHE A 124 1.94 3.21 14.03
N GLU A 125 1.83 2.54 15.18
CA GLU A 125 1.60 3.16 16.48
C GLU A 125 2.76 4.06 16.90
N ASN A 126 4.01 3.65 16.67
CA ASN A 126 5.17 4.50 16.96
C ASN A 126 5.13 5.86 16.26
N TYR A 127 4.62 5.92 15.02
CA TYR A 127 4.63 7.15 14.22
C TYR A 127 3.32 7.95 14.34
N LEU A 128 2.18 7.27 14.39
CA LEU A 128 0.87 7.93 14.39
C LEU A 128 0.18 7.93 15.76
N GLY A 129 0.65 7.14 16.74
CA GLY A 129 0.03 7.00 18.06
C GLY A 129 -1.34 6.31 18.01
N LEU A 130 -1.60 5.57 16.94
CA LEU A 130 -2.87 4.89 16.62
C LEU A 130 -2.54 3.50 16.06
N SER A 131 -3.48 2.56 16.13
CA SER A 131 -3.30 1.24 15.52
C SER A 131 -3.50 1.30 14.00
N ALA A 132 -2.71 0.52 13.26
CA ALA A 132 -2.87 0.34 11.80
C ALA A 132 -4.19 -0.38 11.46
N PHE A 133 -4.78 -1.07 12.45
CA PHE A 133 -6.03 -1.82 12.33
C PHE A 133 -7.20 -1.07 12.99
N ALA A 134 -7.09 0.24 13.16
CA ALA A 134 -8.19 1.06 13.65
C ALA A 134 -9.44 0.92 12.76
N ARG A 135 -10.60 0.87 13.41
CA ARG A 135 -11.90 0.79 12.72
C ARG A 135 -12.91 1.82 13.15
N ARG A 136 -12.82 2.25 14.41
CA ARG A 136 -13.77 3.19 14.97
C ARG A 136 -13.64 4.50 14.23
N GLU A 137 -14.76 5.09 13.87
CA GLU A 137 -14.80 6.30 13.05
C GLU A 137 -13.99 7.46 13.68
N ASP A 138 -14.01 7.59 15.01
CA ASP A 138 -13.22 8.60 15.72
C ASP A 138 -11.71 8.37 15.57
N LYS A 139 -11.26 7.12 15.49
CA LYS A 139 -9.85 6.76 15.30
C LYS A 139 -9.41 6.94 13.85
N LEU A 140 -10.26 6.52 12.91
CA LEU A 140 -10.02 6.71 11.47
C LEU A 140 -9.93 8.20 11.11
N ARG A 141 -10.84 9.04 11.65
CA ARG A 141 -10.75 10.50 11.49
C ARG A 141 -9.45 11.07 12.05
N LYS A 142 -8.94 10.56 13.18
CA LYS A 142 -7.64 10.98 13.73
C LYS A 142 -6.46 10.59 12.84
N ILE A 143 -6.50 9.41 12.22
CA ILE A 143 -5.50 9.01 11.21
C ILE A 143 -5.57 9.98 10.04
N GLU A 144 -6.77 10.25 9.52
CA GLU A 144 -6.96 11.17 8.40
C GLU A 144 -6.42 12.57 8.68
N THR A 145 -6.72 13.13 9.87
CA THR A 145 -6.17 14.42 10.30
C THR A 145 -4.65 14.39 10.32
N LYS A 146 -4.03 13.40 10.98
CA LYS A 146 -2.57 13.29 11.06
C LYS A 146 -1.88 13.13 9.71
N LEU A 147 -2.53 12.46 8.75
CA LEU A 147 -2.03 12.34 7.39
C LEU A 147 -2.16 13.65 6.62
N SER A 148 -3.27 14.38 6.80
CA SER A 148 -3.49 15.69 6.17
C SER A 148 -2.61 16.80 6.75
N ASP A 149 -2.15 16.66 7.99
CA ASP A 149 -1.16 17.57 8.60
C ASP A 149 0.23 17.44 7.95
N VAL A 150 0.51 16.30 7.28
CA VAL A 150 1.83 15.98 6.71
C VAL A 150 1.84 15.96 5.18
N PHE A 151 0.71 15.58 4.57
CA PHE A 151 0.59 15.43 3.13
C PHE A 151 -0.51 16.34 2.58
N ASP A 152 -0.15 17.15 1.59
CA ASP A 152 -1.12 17.97 0.85
C ASP A 152 -2.22 17.09 0.25
N SER A 153 -3.46 17.58 0.23
CA SER A 153 -4.63 16.82 -0.23
C SER A 153 -4.49 16.30 -1.66
N ASN A 154 -3.76 17.03 -2.51
CA ASN A 154 -3.52 16.69 -3.92
C ASN A 154 -2.12 16.07 -4.13
N SER A 155 -1.47 15.57 -3.09
CA SER A 155 -0.16 14.92 -3.22
C SER A 155 -0.29 13.44 -3.59
N ILE A 156 0.71 12.94 -4.32
CA ILE A 156 0.86 11.49 -4.59
C ILE A 156 1.00 10.70 -3.28
N ALA A 157 1.68 11.25 -2.27
CA ALA A 157 1.80 10.62 -0.96
C ALA A 157 0.43 10.43 -0.29
N LYS A 158 -0.42 11.47 -0.29
CA LYS A 158 -1.80 11.36 0.21
C LYS A 158 -2.60 10.29 -0.56
N ALA A 159 -2.41 10.22 -1.88
CA ALA A 159 -3.05 9.20 -2.72
C ALA A 159 -2.56 7.77 -2.47
N TYR A 160 -1.40 7.55 -1.84
CA TYR A 160 -0.93 6.22 -1.42
C TYR A 160 -1.30 5.89 0.01
N PHE A 161 -1.18 6.85 0.94
CA PHE A 161 -1.30 6.59 2.37
C PHE A 161 -2.69 6.93 2.94
N GLY A 162 -3.52 7.68 2.21
CA GLY A 162 -4.88 8.00 2.63
C GLY A 162 -5.75 6.76 2.91
N GLN A 163 -5.45 5.62 2.29
CA GLN A 163 -6.20 4.38 2.55
C GLN A 163 -6.11 3.90 4.00
N PHE A 164 -5.08 4.28 4.76
CA PHE A 164 -4.97 3.92 6.18
C PHE A 164 -6.02 4.58 7.07
N SER A 165 -6.72 5.61 6.59
CA SER A 165 -7.88 6.19 7.28
C SER A 165 -9.21 5.52 6.91
N SER A 166 -9.18 4.39 6.21
CA SER A 166 -10.34 3.58 5.88
C SER A 166 -10.20 2.16 6.45
N PRO A 167 -11.31 1.49 6.81
CA PRO A 167 -11.26 0.08 7.18
C PRO A 167 -10.76 -0.79 6.02
N SER A 168 -10.05 -1.87 6.35
CA SER A 168 -9.66 -2.91 5.41
C SER A 168 -9.91 -4.30 5.98
N GLN A 169 -9.83 -5.33 5.14
CA GLN A 169 -10.01 -6.73 5.55
C GLN A 169 -9.03 -7.15 6.67
N PHE A 170 -7.84 -6.57 6.74
CA PHE A 170 -6.91 -6.84 7.84
C PHE A 170 -7.48 -6.42 9.20
N SER A 171 -8.27 -5.34 9.22
CA SER A 171 -8.93 -4.82 10.43
C SER A 171 -10.29 -5.45 10.69
N GLU A 172 -10.74 -6.43 9.91
CA GLU A 172 -12.11 -6.94 10.01
C GLU A 172 -12.42 -7.68 11.33
N ASN A 173 -13.70 -7.86 11.64
CA ASN A 173 -14.14 -8.52 12.88
C ASN A 173 -13.91 -10.01 12.69
N SER A 174 -13.65 -10.78 13.74
CA SER A 174 -13.47 -12.23 13.59
C SER A 174 -14.73 -12.91 13.04
N ASN A 175 -15.90 -12.26 13.12
CA ASN A 175 -17.14 -12.70 12.46
C ASN A 175 -17.17 -12.54 10.93
N CYS A 176 -16.19 -11.88 10.30
CA CYS A 176 -16.04 -11.84 8.85
C CYS A 176 -15.15 -13.00 8.39
N PHE A 177 -15.77 -14.17 8.21
CA PHE A 177 -15.08 -15.44 7.93
C PHE A 177 -15.62 -16.17 6.69
N GLU A 178 -16.48 -15.53 5.90
CA GLU A 178 -16.95 -16.12 4.65
C GLU A 178 -15.79 -16.31 3.67
N GLN A 179 -15.91 -17.27 2.75
CA GLN A 179 -14.85 -17.57 1.78
C GLN A 179 -14.45 -16.33 0.96
N ILE A 180 -15.42 -15.48 0.62
CA ILE A 180 -15.20 -14.23 -0.10
C ILE A 180 -14.36 -13.23 0.70
N ASP A 181 -14.50 -13.21 2.03
CA ASP A 181 -13.75 -12.31 2.91
C ASP A 181 -12.35 -12.84 3.18
N LYS A 182 -12.22 -14.15 3.42
CA LYS A 182 -10.93 -14.83 3.60
C LYS A 182 -10.03 -14.71 2.38
N ALA A 183 -10.60 -14.65 1.19
CA ALA A 183 -9.85 -14.48 -0.04
C ALA A 183 -9.20 -13.08 -0.12
N LYS A 184 -9.84 -12.04 0.44
CA LYS A 184 -9.37 -10.65 0.32
C LYS A 184 -8.07 -10.43 1.09
N ALA A 185 -8.02 -10.75 2.37
CA ALA A 185 -6.82 -10.58 3.21
C ALA A 185 -6.94 -11.40 4.51
N PRO A 186 -5.81 -11.70 5.19
CA PRO A 186 -5.86 -12.36 6.49
C PRO A 186 -6.51 -11.43 7.54
N ASN A 187 -7.47 -11.97 8.29
CA ASN A 187 -8.17 -11.24 9.35
C ASN A 187 -7.31 -11.23 10.63
N ARG A 188 -6.68 -10.09 10.94
CA ARG A 188 -5.78 -9.96 12.10
C ARG A 188 -6.48 -10.30 13.42
N ASN A 189 -7.74 -9.90 13.57
CA ASN A 189 -8.50 -10.13 14.80
C ASN A 189 -8.74 -11.63 15.02
N GLY A 190 -9.24 -12.33 14.01
CA GLY A 190 -9.45 -13.78 14.06
C GLY A 190 -8.16 -14.56 14.30
N ILE A 191 -7.09 -14.21 13.60
CA ILE A 191 -5.78 -14.87 13.71
C ILE A 191 -5.19 -14.70 15.11
N LEU A 192 -5.10 -13.46 15.61
CA LEU A 192 -4.42 -13.19 16.89
C LEU A 192 -5.24 -13.62 18.11
N HIS A 193 -6.56 -13.82 17.97
CA HIS A 193 -7.39 -14.42 19.01
C HIS A 193 -7.54 -15.94 18.89
N GLY A 194 -6.91 -16.57 17.89
CA GLY A 194 -7.00 -18.02 17.69
C GLY A 194 -8.42 -18.50 17.37
N ASP A 195 -9.21 -17.67 16.68
CA ASP A 195 -10.57 -18.03 16.28
C ASP A 195 -10.53 -19.23 15.32
N SER A 196 -11.28 -20.28 15.63
CA SER A 196 -11.31 -21.52 14.85
C SER A 196 -11.76 -21.32 13.41
N LYS A 197 -12.44 -20.22 13.11
CA LYS A 197 -12.87 -19.86 11.75
C LYS A 197 -11.73 -19.30 10.90
N HIS A 198 -10.59 -18.95 11.49
CA HIS A 198 -9.46 -18.30 10.83
C HIS A 198 -8.17 -19.11 10.94
N LEU A 199 -8.25 -20.44 10.92
CA LEU A 199 -7.07 -21.32 11.02
C LEU A 199 -6.36 -21.57 9.67
N ASP A 200 -7.02 -21.25 8.56
CA ASP A 200 -6.59 -21.45 7.18
C ASP A 200 -5.86 -20.23 6.57
N TYR A 201 -5.50 -19.25 7.39
CA TYR A 201 -4.85 -18.02 6.94
C TYR A 201 -3.45 -18.22 6.36
N GLY A 202 -2.77 -19.31 6.73
CA GLY A 202 -1.37 -19.61 6.38
C GLY A 202 -1.18 -19.97 4.91
N SER A 203 -1.29 -18.99 4.02
CA SER A 203 -1.07 -19.14 2.59
C SER A 203 0.01 -18.19 2.09
N TYR A 204 0.66 -18.56 0.99
CA TYR A 204 1.66 -17.74 0.32
C TYR A 204 1.12 -16.33 0.00
N ILE A 205 -0.07 -16.25 -0.61
CA ILE A 205 -0.68 -14.96 -0.97
C ILE A 205 -0.96 -14.08 0.25
N ASN A 206 -1.44 -14.64 1.36
CA ASN A 206 -1.68 -13.88 2.58
C ASN A 206 -0.36 -13.39 3.19
N SER A 207 0.70 -14.19 3.08
CA SER A 207 2.05 -13.77 3.48
C SER A 207 2.55 -12.61 2.61
N CYS A 208 2.40 -12.68 1.28
CA CYS A 208 2.77 -11.59 0.38
C CYS A 208 1.99 -10.30 0.69
N LYS A 209 0.66 -10.40 0.86
CA LYS A 209 -0.20 -9.26 1.26
C LYS A 209 0.25 -8.65 2.59
N SER A 210 0.63 -9.49 3.56
CA SER A 210 1.12 -9.04 4.87
C SER A 210 2.49 -8.33 4.77
N ILE A 211 3.39 -8.80 3.90
CA ILE A 211 4.67 -8.13 3.61
C ILE A 211 4.42 -6.78 2.95
N CYS A 212 3.53 -6.72 1.94
CA CYS A 212 3.16 -5.45 1.30
C CYS A 212 2.54 -4.46 2.30
N PHE A 213 1.70 -4.94 3.21
CA PHE A 213 1.14 -4.10 4.27
C PHE A 213 2.25 -3.53 5.19
N LEU A 214 3.15 -4.39 5.70
CA LEU A 214 4.29 -3.97 6.51
C LEU A 214 5.16 -2.94 5.79
N SER A 215 5.51 -3.21 4.54
CA SER A 215 6.33 -2.30 3.74
C SER A 215 5.65 -0.96 3.51
N SER A 216 4.35 -0.95 3.24
CA SER A 216 3.56 0.27 3.11
C SER A 216 3.57 1.10 4.41
N VAL A 217 3.50 0.43 5.56
CA VAL A 217 3.62 1.07 6.88
C VAL A 217 5.02 1.64 7.11
N LEU A 218 6.07 0.91 6.76
CA LEU A 218 7.47 1.38 6.84
C LEU A 218 7.70 2.58 5.91
N TRP A 219 7.09 2.56 4.73
CA TRP A 219 7.15 3.65 3.78
C TRP A 219 6.42 4.90 4.24
N LEU A 220 5.23 4.74 4.81
CA LEU A 220 4.54 5.84 5.48
C LEU A 220 5.42 6.44 6.60
N ALA A 221 6.03 5.59 7.43
CA ALA A 221 6.90 6.02 8.51
C ALA A 221 8.12 6.80 8.02
N GLU A 222 8.77 6.35 6.94
CA GLU A 222 9.86 7.05 6.27
C GLU A 222 9.43 8.45 5.81
N GLN A 223 8.32 8.54 5.09
CA GLN A 223 7.79 9.81 4.58
C GLN A 223 7.38 10.76 5.73
N TYR A 224 6.88 10.23 6.84
CA TYR A 224 6.56 11.02 8.03
C TYR A 224 7.82 11.62 8.68
N ARG A 225 8.93 10.87 8.74
CA ARG A 225 10.22 11.36 9.28
C ARG A 225 10.82 12.47 8.41
N GLU A 226 10.80 12.29 7.09
CA GLU A 226 11.34 13.27 6.13
C GLU A 226 10.64 14.63 6.20
N LYS A 227 9.35 14.66 6.55
CA LYS A 227 8.55 15.88 6.63
C LYS A 227 8.63 16.60 7.98
N GLN A 228 9.14 15.96 9.02
CA GLN A 228 9.35 16.57 10.34
C GLN A 228 10.77 17.13 10.54
N THR A 229 11.68 16.87 9.61
CA THR A 229 13.06 17.37 9.62
C THR A 229 13.17 18.62 8.75
#